data_AF-A0A958TKT4-F1
#
_entry.id   AF-A0A958TKT4-F1
#
_cell.length_a   1.000
_cell.length_b   1.000
_cell.length_c   1.000
_cell.angle_alpha   90.00
_cell.angle_beta   90.00
_cell.angle_gamma   90.00
#
_symmetry.space_group_name_H-M   'P 1'
#
loop_
_entity.id
_entity.type
_entity.pdbx_description
1 polymer ?
#
loop_
_entity_poly.entity_id
_entity_poly.type
_entity_poly.pdbx_seq_one_letter_code
_entity_poly.pdbx_strand_id
1 'polypeptide(L)'
;MKKKLNQLHATAICGNDISSSCLYVSALAILYAGQYAWISLLMVGAILYLFRKVYGEVVGAIPLNGGAYNALLNTTKKSTASIAATLTVLSYMATAVISASEAVKYAHGFANFSIMHVTI
;
A
#
# COMPACT_ATOMS: atom_id res chain seq x y z
N MET A 1 9.82 -20.29 -21.68
CA MET A 1 8.61 -20.19 -20.81
C MET A 1 8.98 -19.35 -19.59
N LYS A 2 8.39 -18.16 -19.41
CA LYS A 2 8.68 -17.31 -18.23
C LYS A 2 8.15 -18.01 -16.97
N LYS A 3 9.01 -18.15 -15.94
CA LYS A 3 8.67 -18.77 -14.66
C LYS A 3 7.60 -17.90 -13.96
N LYS A 4 6.44 -18.48 -13.64
CA LYS A 4 5.40 -17.82 -12.84
C LYS A 4 5.68 -18.04 -11.35
N LEU A 5 5.32 -17.06 -10.52
CA LEU A 5 5.34 -17.21 -9.05
C LEU A 5 4.27 -18.24 -8.64
N ASN A 6 4.59 -19.08 -7.66
CA ASN A 6 3.59 -19.92 -7.00
C ASN A 6 2.72 -19.06 -6.06
N GLN A 7 1.52 -19.52 -5.73
CA GLN A 7 0.55 -18.83 -4.87
C GLN A 7 1.19 -18.35 -3.56
N LEU A 8 1.96 -19.21 -2.87
CA LEU A 8 2.63 -18.85 -1.62
C LEU A 8 3.61 -17.68 -1.78
N HIS A 9 4.40 -17.66 -2.86
CA HIS A 9 5.36 -16.59 -3.10
C HIS A 9 4.65 -15.28 -3.47
N ALA A 10 3.56 -15.36 -4.24
CA ALA A 10 2.75 -14.20 -4.58
C ALA A 10 2.05 -13.61 -3.33
N THR A 11 1.50 -14.47 -2.47
CA THR A 11 0.90 -14.07 -1.19
C THR A 11 1.93 -13.49 -0.23
N ALA A 12 3.15 -14.03 -0.18
CA ALA A 12 4.22 -13.49 0.67
C ALA A 12 4.62 -12.07 0.24
N ILE A 13 4.75 -11.81 -1.07
CA ILE A 13 5.08 -10.47 -1.58
C ILE A 13 3.99 -9.47 -1.24
N CYS A 14 2.73 -9.80 -1.54
CA CYS A 14 1.59 -8.92 -1.25
C CYS A 14 1.38 -8.74 0.26
N GLY A 15 1.55 -9.81 1.04
CA GLY A 15 1.44 -9.77 2.49
C GLY A 15 2.49 -8.85 3.12
N ASN A 16 3.72 -8.85 2.61
CA ASN A 16 4.76 -7.95 3.06
C ASN A 16 4.43 -6.48 2.76
N ASP A 17 3.94 -6.19 1.55
CA ASP A 17 3.56 -4.84 1.12
C ASP A 17 2.45 -4.23 2.01
N ILE A 18 1.40 -5.00 2.29
CA ILE A 18 0.29 -4.54 3.14
C ILE A 18 0.69 -4.50 4.62
N SER A 19 1.30 -5.57 5.14
CA SER A 19 1.57 -5.68 6.58
C SER A 19 2.57 -4.64 7.06
N SER A 20 3.56 -4.28 6.23
CA SER A 20 4.52 -3.22 6.55
C SER A 20 3.82 -1.89 6.85
N SER A 21 2.80 -1.53 6.07
CA SER A 21 2.09 -0.26 6.25
C SER A 21 1.04 -0.29 7.37
N CYS A 22 0.39 -1.43 7.61
CA CYS A 22 -0.62 -1.53 8.66
C CYS A 22 -0.08 -1.26 10.07
N LEU A 23 1.16 -1.63 10.37
CA LEU A 23 1.73 -1.47 11.71
C LEU A 23 1.91 0.00 12.10
N TYR A 24 2.54 0.81 11.25
CA TYR A 24 2.72 2.23 11.56
C TYR A 24 1.40 3.01 11.47
N VAL A 25 0.49 2.65 10.54
CA VAL A 25 -0.84 3.25 10.47
C VAL A 25 -1.64 2.97 11.74
N SER A 26 -1.53 1.76 12.31
CA SER A 26 -2.20 1.42 13.57
C SER A 26 -1.67 2.24 14.73
N ALA A 27 -0.34 2.43 14.83
CA ALA A 27 0.27 3.29 15.84
C ALA A 27 -0.20 4.75 15.70
N LEU A 28 -0.22 5.29 14.48
CA LEU A 28 -0.72 6.64 14.20
C LEU A 28 -2.23 6.78 14.52
N ALA A 29 -3.05 5.77 14.19
CA ALA A 29 -4.47 5.78 14.50
C ALA A 29 -4.71 5.81 16.01
N ILE A 30 -3.96 5.03 16.80
CA ILE A 30 -4.03 5.05 18.27
C ILE A 30 -3.57 6.41 18.82
N LEU A 31 -2.51 7.00 18.26
CA LEU A 31 -2.00 8.30 18.68
C LEU A 31 -3.07 9.41 18.59
N TYR A 32 -3.84 9.44 17.50
CA TYR A 32 -4.82 10.51 17.25
C TYR A 32 -6.24 10.18 17.75
N ALA A 33 -6.72 8.94 17.56
CA ALA A 33 -8.10 8.55 17.88
C ALA A 33 -8.23 7.87 19.26
N GLY A 34 -7.11 7.59 19.94
CA GLY A 34 -7.09 6.96 21.26
C GLY A 34 -7.86 5.64 21.27
N GLN A 35 -8.78 5.49 22.24
CA GLN A 35 -9.61 4.30 22.39
C GLN A 35 -10.50 3.99 21.17
N TYR A 36 -10.76 4.96 20.28
CA TYR A 36 -11.63 4.77 19.11
C TYR A 36 -10.86 4.34 17.85
N ALA A 37 -9.55 4.14 17.92
CA ALA A 37 -8.72 3.73 16.78
C ALA A 37 -9.21 2.44 16.10
N TRP A 38 -9.78 1.50 16.85
CA TRP A 38 -10.33 0.26 16.28
C TRP A 38 -11.46 0.52 15.28
N ILE A 39 -12.26 1.58 15.45
CA ILE A 39 -13.32 1.96 14.51
C ILE A 39 -12.71 2.36 13.16
N SER A 40 -11.67 3.19 13.19
CA SER A 40 -10.94 3.60 11.99
C SER A 40 -10.30 2.39 11.28
N LEU A 41 -9.67 1.48 12.04
CA LEU A 41 -9.05 0.28 11.47
C LEU A 41 -10.08 -0.69 10.87
N LEU A 42 -11.25 -0.87 11.51
CA LEU A 42 -12.34 -1.66 10.95
C LEU A 42 -12.88 -1.05 9.66
N MET A 43 -13.01 0.27 9.59
CA MET A 43 -13.46 0.95 8.38
C MET A 43 -12.49 0.74 7.21
N VAL A 44 -11.18 0.86 7.46
CA VAL A 44 -10.14 0.55 6.46
C VAL A 44 -10.24 -0.92 6.02
N GLY A 45 -10.35 -1.85 6.96
CA GLY A 45 -10.50 -3.28 6.67
C GLY A 45 -11.74 -3.59 5.82
N ALA A 46 -12.88 -2.94 6.11
CA ALA A 46 -14.10 -3.09 5.34
C ALA A 46 -13.95 -2.59 3.89
N ILE A 47 -13.30 -1.44 3.69
CA ILE A 47 -13.00 -0.91 2.35
C ILE A 47 -12.09 -1.88 1.57
N LEU A 48 -11.00 -2.34 2.18
CA LEU A 48 -10.08 -3.30 1.55
C LEU A 48 -10.78 -4.62 1.20
N TYR A 49 -11.70 -5.08 2.05
CA TYR A 49 -12.50 -6.27 1.81
C TYR A 49 -13.42 -6.12 0.59
N LEU A 50 -14.04 -4.95 0.40
CA LEU A 50 -14.85 -4.67 -0.79
C LEU A 50 -13.99 -4.66 -2.07
N PHE A 51 -12.79 -4.10 -2.01
CA PHE A 51 -11.85 -4.07 -3.14
C PHE A 51 -11.40 -5.47 -3.59
N ARG A 52 -11.40 -6.47 -2.72
CA ARG A 52 -11.02 -7.86 -3.06
C ARG A 52 -11.77 -8.39 -4.28
N LYS A 53 -13.09 -8.17 -4.37
CA LYS A 53 -13.89 -8.66 -5.50
C LYS A 53 -13.51 -7.94 -6.80
N VAL A 54 -13.33 -6.62 -6.73
CA VAL A 54 -12.92 -5.80 -7.87
C VAL A 54 -11.57 -6.27 -8.42
N TYR A 55 -10.57 -6.48 -7.57
CA TYR A 55 -9.27 -7.00 -8.01
C TYR A 55 -9.37 -8.40 -8.62
N GLY A 56 -10.20 -9.27 -8.04
CA GLY A 56 -10.44 -10.62 -8.58
C GLY A 56 -11.02 -10.59 -9.99
N GLU A 57 -12.01 -9.74 -10.24
CA GLU A 57 -12.64 -9.59 -11.56
C GLU A 57 -11.69 -8.95 -12.58
N VAL A 58 -11.02 -7.86 -12.21
CA VAL A 58 -10.14 -7.12 -13.13
C VAL A 58 -8.90 -7.93 -13.51
N VAL A 59 -8.24 -8.57 -12.52
CA VAL A 59 -7.03 -9.38 -12.76
C VAL A 59 -7.37 -10.71 -13.42
N GLY A 60 -8.56 -11.25 -13.14
CA GLY A 60 -9.09 -12.44 -13.81
C GLY A 60 -9.45 -12.20 -15.28
N ALA A 61 -10.04 -11.04 -15.59
CA ALA A 61 -10.49 -10.69 -16.94
C ALA A 61 -9.33 -10.32 -17.88
N ILE A 62 -8.26 -9.70 -17.36
CA ILE A 62 -7.14 -9.25 -18.19
C ILE A 62 -5.81 -9.76 -17.62
N PRO A 63 -5.32 -10.93 -18.09
CA PRO A 63 -4.08 -11.54 -17.61
C PRO A 63 -2.85 -10.80 -18.20
N LEU A 64 -2.67 -9.55 -17.78
CA LEU A 64 -1.58 -8.68 -18.18
C LEU A 64 -0.40 -8.87 -17.22
N ASN A 65 0.83 -8.81 -17.74
CA ASN A 65 2.02 -8.63 -16.91
C ASN A 65 2.12 -7.15 -16.47
N GLY A 66 1.12 -6.66 -15.73
CA GLY A 66 0.99 -5.26 -15.37
C GLY A 66 0.02 -5.01 -14.22
N GLY A 67 0.18 -3.87 -13.54
CA GLY A 67 -0.71 -3.43 -12.46
C GLY A 67 -1.90 -2.60 -12.92
N ALA A 68 -2.44 -1.78 -12.02
CA ALA A 68 -3.64 -0.97 -12.25
C ALA A 68 -3.57 -0.09 -13.52
N TYR A 69 -2.41 0.48 -13.86
CA TYR A 69 -2.26 1.26 -15.09
C TYR A 69 -2.55 0.44 -16.35
N ASN A 70 -2.02 -0.78 -16.44
CA ASN A 70 -2.23 -1.63 -17.61
C ASN A 70 -3.69 -2.10 -17.69
N ALA A 71 -4.33 -2.38 -16.55
CA ALA A 71 -5.76 -2.65 -16.51
C ALA A 71 -6.58 -1.46 -17.03
N LEU A 72 -6.27 -0.25 -16.56
CA LEU A 72 -6.96 0.98 -17.00
C LEU A 72 -6.67 1.31 -18.47
N LEU A 73 -5.44 1.17 -18.94
CA LEU A 73 -5.08 1.42 -20.34
C LEU A 73 -5.87 0.52 -21.31
N ASN A 74 -6.23 -0.69 -20.88
CA ASN A 74 -7.01 -1.64 -21.69
C ASN A 74 -8.53 -1.50 -21.50
N THR A 75 -9.00 -0.78 -20.48
CA THR A 75 -10.44 -0.64 -20.14
C THR A 75 -10.98 0.78 -20.26
N THR A 76 -10.13 1.79 -20.35
CA THR A 76 -10.51 3.21 -20.44
C THR A 76 -9.66 4.00 -21.45
N LYS A 77 -9.89 5.31 -21.53
CA LYS A 77 -9.16 6.24 -22.40
C LYS A 77 -7.73 6.45 -21.89
N LYS A 78 -6.77 6.63 -22.81
CA LYS A 78 -5.34 6.87 -22.49
C LYS A 78 -5.13 8.04 -21.50
N SER A 79 -5.87 9.14 -21.66
CA SER A 79 -5.79 10.30 -20.76
C SER A 79 -6.24 9.97 -19.33
N THR A 80 -7.36 9.25 -19.19
CA THR A 80 -7.86 8.80 -17.87
C THR A 80 -6.88 7.82 -17.21
N ALA A 81 -6.33 6.88 -17.99
CA ALA A 81 -5.32 5.93 -17.50
C ALA A 81 -4.03 6.64 -17.06
N SER A 82 -3.57 7.68 -17.78
CA SER A 82 -2.39 8.44 -17.39
C SER A 82 -2.60 9.27 -16.13
N ILE A 83 -3.77 9.92 -15.98
CA ILE A 83 -4.09 10.69 -14.77
C ILE A 83 -4.13 9.75 -13.56
N ALA A 84 -4.79 8.61 -13.68
CA ALA A 84 -4.85 7.60 -12.62
C ALA A 84 -3.45 7.06 -12.27
N ALA A 85 -2.58 6.83 -13.26
CA ALA A 85 -1.20 6.42 -13.03
C ALA A 85 -0.39 7.50 -12.28
N THR A 86 -0.51 8.77 -12.67
CA THR A 86 0.16 9.88 -11.98
C THR A 86 -0.29 9.98 -10.51
N LEU A 87 -1.59 9.88 -10.24
CA LEU A 87 -2.12 9.87 -8.87
C LEU A 87 -1.61 8.66 -8.07
N THR A 88 -1.52 7.50 -8.72
CA THR A 88 -0.98 6.28 -8.10
C THR A 88 0.49 6.45 -7.73
N VAL A 89 1.31 6.99 -8.62
CA VAL A 89 2.73 7.26 -8.35
C VAL A 89 2.88 8.28 -7.22
N LEU A 90 2.11 9.37 -7.25
CA LEU A 90 2.14 10.38 -6.21
C LEU A 90 1.79 9.79 -4.83
N SER A 91 0.75 8.95 -4.77
CA SER A 91 0.34 8.24 -3.55
C SER A 91 1.44 7.29 -3.04
N TYR A 92 2.08 6.52 -3.93
CA TYR A 92 3.20 5.66 -3.54
C TYR A 92 4.42 6.45 -3.05
N MET A 93 4.74 7.59 -3.67
CA MET A 93 5.83 8.45 -3.21
C MET A 93 5.56 8.99 -1.81
N ALA A 94 4.36 9.50 -1.56
CA ALA A 94 3.97 9.96 -0.22
C ALA A 94 4.06 8.83 0.83
N THR A 95 3.62 7.61 0.47
CA THR A 95 3.69 6.44 1.34
C THR A 95 5.13 6.01 1.62
N ALA A 96 6.00 6.06 0.61
CA ALA A 96 7.43 5.76 0.76
C ALA A 96 8.13 6.74 1.71
N VAL A 97 7.83 8.04 1.58
CA VAL A 97 8.37 9.09 2.46
C VAL A 97 7.92 8.86 3.91
N ILE A 98 6.63 8.62 4.14
CA ILE A 98 6.11 8.33 5.50
C ILE A 98 6.77 7.06 6.06
N SER A 99 6.87 5.99 5.27
CA SER A 99 7.48 4.73 5.71
C SER A 99 8.95 4.90 6.10
N ALA A 100 9.71 5.69 5.33
CA ALA A 100 11.11 6.00 5.65
C ALA A 100 11.23 6.84 6.94
N SER A 101 10.37 7.85 7.12
CA SER A 101 10.35 8.67 8.33
C SER A 101 9.99 7.87 9.57
N GLU A 102 9.00 6.97 9.50
CA GLU A 102 8.64 6.09 10.62
C GLU A 102 9.75 5.07 10.94
N ALA A 103 10.41 4.51 9.92
CA ALA A 103 11.56 3.62 10.12
C ALA A 103 12.71 4.30 10.89
N VAL A 104 12.99 5.56 10.59
CA VAL A 104 13.99 6.35 11.32
C VAL A 104 13.56 6.62 12.76
N LYS A 105 12.28 6.95 13.00
CA LYS A 105 11.73 7.13 14.37
C LYS A 105 11.86 5.84 15.19
N TYR A 106 11.54 4.68 14.60
CA TYR A 106 11.71 3.38 15.26
C TYR A 106 13.18 3.08 15.55
N ALA A 107 14.09 3.34 14.60
CA ALA A 107 15.52 3.14 14.82
C ALA A 107 16.06 4.00 15.97
N HIS A 108 15.68 5.28 16.04
CA HIS A 108 16.05 6.20 17.12
C HIS A 108 15.49 5.75 18.48
N GLY A 109 14.26 5.24 18.53
CA GLY A 109 13.65 4.75 19.76
C GLY A 109 14.30 3.48 20.31
N PHE A 110 14.84 2.62 19.44
CA PHE A 110 15.41 1.32 19.83
C PHE A 110 16.89 1.38 20.20
N ALA A 111 17.63 2.23 19.50
CA ALA A 111 19.02 2.50 19.81
C ALA A 111 19.18 4.01 19.71
N ASN A 112 19.69 4.65 20.77
CA ASN A 112 19.97 6.09 20.86
C ASN A 112 21.07 6.54 19.85
N PHE A 113 20.98 6.10 18.60
CA PHE A 113 21.78 6.56 17.49
C PHE A 113 21.48 8.04 17.29
N SER A 114 22.54 8.84 17.12
CA SER A 114 22.44 10.24 16.71
C SER A 114 21.99 10.31 15.25
N ILE A 115 20.72 10.02 14.99
CA ILE A 115 20.12 10.08 13.67
C ILE A 115 19.62 11.51 13.46
N MET A 116 20.08 12.15 12.36
CA MET A 116 19.59 13.45 11.95
C MET A 116 18.06 13.40 11.80
N HIS A 117 17.34 14.37 12.37
CA HIS A 117 15.89 14.47 12.19
C HIS A 117 15.55 14.45 10.71
N VAL A 118 14.86 13.39 10.26
CA VAL A 118 14.32 13.31 8.90
C VAL A 118 13.00 14.06 8.91
N THR A 119 13.08 15.37 8.63
CA THR A 119 11.92 16.23 8.46
C THR A 119 11.31 16.01 7.07
N ILE A 120 9.98 15.91 7.02
CA ILE A 120 9.18 16.15 5.81
C ILE A 120 8.77 17.60 5.84
#